data_AF-A0A5M5BZW4-F1
#
_entry.id   AF-A0A5M5BZW4-F1
#
_cell.length_a   1.000
_cell.length_b   1.000
_cell.length_c   1.000
_cell.angle_alpha   90.00
_cell.angle_beta   90.00
_cell.angle_gamma   90.00
#
_symmetry.space_group_name_H-M   'P 1'
#
loop_
_entity.id
_entity.type
_entity.pdbx_description
1 polymer ?
#
loop_
_entity_poly.entity_id
_entity_poly.type
_entity_poly.pdbx_seq_one_letter_code
_entity_poly.pdbx_strand_id
1 'polypeptide(L)'
;MNEQVRNILEQSTTKTSKIEQLLRLGLMRREIADLVTRGNYGFVYNVEKKMLEREGGVLLNRAATTLMDYTFTHKFGIEIEAYNCNMERLARELREAGIHVAVEGYNHTTRDHWKLVTDSSLQGNNTFELVSPILVGENGLKELETVCWVLD
;
A
#
# COMPACT_ATOMS: atom_id res chain seq x y z
N MET A 1 21.67 -2.85 22.39
CA MET A 1 22.30 -2.04 21.32
C MET A 1 23.29 -2.93 20.60
N ASN A 2 23.24 -3.01 19.26
CA ASN A 2 24.16 -3.83 18.46
C ASN A 2 25.62 -3.43 18.72
N GLU A 3 26.52 -4.40 18.90
CA GLU A 3 27.93 -4.18 19.18
C GLU A 3 28.63 -3.35 18.08
N GLN A 4 28.25 -3.56 16.81
CA GLN A 4 28.75 -2.76 15.69
C GLN A 4 28.33 -1.29 15.79
N VAL A 5 27.08 -1.04 16.20
CA VAL A 5 26.56 0.32 16.41
C VAL A 5 27.33 1.01 17.52
N ARG A 6 27.55 0.32 18.64
CA ARG A 6 28.34 0.86 19.77
C ARG A 6 29.75 1.22 19.34
N ASN A 7 30.44 0.33 18.63
CA ASN A 7 31.79 0.55 18.14
C ASN A 7 31.88 1.80 17.26
N ILE A 8 30.91 2.02 16.35
CA ILE A 8 30.85 3.23 15.51
C ILE A 8 30.64 4.50 16.35
N LEU A 9 29.75 4.43 17.34
CA LEU A 9 29.47 5.58 18.22
C LEU A 9 30.68 5.99 19.04
N GLU A 10 31.55 5.05 19.42
CA GLU A 10 32.77 5.29 20.20
C GLU A 10 33.97 5.78 19.36
N GLN A 11 33.93 5.67 18.03
CA GLN A 11 35.03 6.14 17.15
C GLN A 11 35.33 7.64 17.33
N SER A 12 36.62 8.02 17.32
CA SER A 12 37.05 9.42 17.31
C SER A 12 37.03 10.02 15.91
N THR A 13 35.84 10.13 15.31
CA THR A 13 35.59 10.68 13.96
C THR A 13 34.43 11.70 13.95
N THR A 14 34.15 12.30 12.80
CA THR A 14 33.05 13.27 12.63
C THR A 14 31.68 12.61 12.76
N LYS A 15 30.66 13.40 13.18
CA LYS A 15 29.26 12.94 13.20
C LYS A 15 28.80 12.46 11.83
N THR A 16 29.20 13.15 10.76
CA THR A 16 28.95 12.77 9.36
C THR A 16 29.47 11.36 9.07
N SER A 17 30.73 11.07 9.41
CA SER A 17 31.32 9.74 9.20
C SER A 17 30.60 8.63 10.00
N LYS A 18 30.18 8.92 11.24
CA LYS A 18 29.38 7.97 12.04
C LYS A 18 28.01 7.73 11.42
N ILE A 19 27.31 8.79 10.98
CA ILE A 19 26.01 8.71 10.31
C ILE A 19 26.11 7.83 9.06
N GLU A 20 27.10 8.06 8.20
CA GLU A 20 27.30 7.27 6.98
C GLU A 20 27.56 5.78 7.26
N GLN A 21 28.38 5.47 8.28
CA GLN A 21 28.61 4.08 8.68
C GLN A 21 27.33 3.41 9.22
N LEU A 22 26.54 4.12 10.03
CA LEU A 22 25.28 3.60 10.57
C LEU A 22 24.21 3.42 9.47
N LEU A 23 24.17 4.31 8.47
CA LEU A 23 23.31 4.17 7.30
C LEU A 23 23.69 2.92 6.48
N ARG A 24 24.98 2.66 6.28
CA ARG A 24 25.45 1.42 5.61
C ARG A 24 25.15 0.14 6.40
N LEU A 25 25.01 0.23 7.72
CA LEU A 25 24.51 -0.86 8.57
C LEU A 25 22.98 -1.03 8.53
N GLY A 26 22.25 -0.16 7.82
CA GLY A 26 20.80 -0.25 7.65
C GLY A 26 19.97 0.36 8.77
N LEU A 27 20.56 1.18 9.65
CA LEU A 27 19.78 1.86 10.69
C LEU A 27 18.86 2.94 10.10
N MET A 28 17.71 3.13 10.71
CA MET A 28 16.74 4.14 10.29
C MET A 28 17.25 5.54 10.66
N ARG A 29 16.99 6.53 9.80
CA ARG A 29 17.37 7.94 10.01
C ARG A 29 16.96 8.47 11.39
N ARG A 30 15.77 8.08 11.88
CA ARG A 30 15.26 8.47 13.20
C ARG A 30 16.14 7.94 14.32
N GLU A 31 16.49 6.66 14.27
CA GLU A 31 17.37 6.02 15.26
C GLU A 31 18.75 6.67 15.26
N ILE A 32 19.32 6.93 14.08
CA ILE A 32 20.62 7.59 13.94
C ILE A 32 20.57 9.02 14.51
N ALA A 33 19.47 9.75 14.27
CA ALA A 33 19.31 11.10 14.78
C ALA A 33 19.32 11.12 16.31
N ASP A 34 18.59 10.20 16.94
CA ASP A 34 18.53 10.08 18.38
C ASP A 34 19.90 9.67 18.98
N LEU A 35 20.64 8.77 18.29
CA LEU A 35 21.96 8.29 18.73
C LEU A 35 23.12 9.29 18.55
N VAL A 36 23.18 10.00 17.42
CA VAL A 36 24.37 10.77 17.01
C VAL A 36 24.15 12.28 17.14
N THR A 37 22.92 12.75 16.96
CA THR A 37 22.63 14.18 16.78
C THR A 37 21.58 14.73 17.74
N ARG A 38 21.24 14.00 18.81
CA ARG A 38 20.23 14.39 19.81
C ARG A 38 18.88 14.72 19.17
N GLY A 39 18.46 13.91 18.21
CA GLY A 39 17.18 14.02 17.52
C GLY A 39 17.15 14.95 16.31
N ASN A 40 18.29 15.52 15.89
CA ASN A 40 18.34 16.34 14.67
C ASN A 40 18.26 15.47 13.41
N TYR A 41 17.03 15.14 13.01
CA TYR A 41 16.70 14.34 11.85
C TYR A 41 17.14 15.00 10.52
N GLY A 42 16.94 16.31 10.39
CA GLY A 42 17.28 17.04 9.16
C GLY A 42 18.77 16.99 8.84
N PHE A 43 19.64 17.00 9.86
CA PHE A 43 21.07 16.83 9.66
C PHE A 43 21.41 15.43 9.12
N VAL A 44 20.79 14.37 9.66
CA VAL A 44 21.00 12.99 9.18
C VAL A 44 20.55 12.85 7.72
N TYR A 45 19.39 13.41 7.37
CA TYR A 45 18.90 13.45 5.99
C TYR A 45 19.88 14.15 5.04
N ASN A 46 20.42 15.31 5.43
CA ASN A 46 21.38 16.04 4.61
C ASN A 46 22.69 15.29 4.40
N VAL A 47 23.15 14.54 5.42
CA VAL A 47 24.34 13.68 5.31
C VAL A 47 24.09 12.54 4.33
N GLU A 48 22.98 11.83 4.48
CA GLU A 48 22.60 10.74 3.58
C GLU A 48 22.45 11.23 2.14
N LYS A 49 21.72 12.33 1.91
CA LYS A 49 21.57 12.91 0.56
C LYS A 49 22.93 13.16 -0.10
N LYS A 50 23.87 13.78 0.61
CA LYS A 50 25.24 14.00 0.12
C LYS A 50 26.03 12.70 -0.07
N MET A 51 25.78 11.69 0.76
CA MET A 51 26.40 10.35 0.62
C MET A 51 25.95 9.71 -0.70
N LEU A 52 24.65 9.70 -0.98
CA LEU A 52 24.07 9.14 -2.20
C LEU A 52 24.51 9.90 -3.47
N GLU A 53 24.63 11.23 -3.39
CA GLU A 53 25.17 12.05 -4.48
C GLU A 53 26.63 11.67 -4.81
N ARG A 54 27.46 11.42 -3.78
CA ARG A 54 28.86 10.98 -3.97
C ARG A 54 28.99 9.54 -4.45
N GLU A 55 28.09 8.67 -4.03
CA GLU A 55 28.05 7.26 -4.44
C GLU A 55 27.41 7.06 -5.84
N GLY A 56 27.18 8.16 -6.57
CA GLY A 56 26.72 8.13 -7.95
C GLY A 56 25.25 7.76 -8.06
N GLY A 57 24.38 8.54 -7.41
CA GLY A 57 22.91 8.39 -7.19
C GLY A 57 21.99 7.93 -8.34
N VAL A 58 22.54 7.45 -9.45
CA VAL A 58 21.88 6.71 -10.54
C VAL A 58 21.78 5.20 -10.24
N LEU A 59 22.66 4.60 -9.42
CA LEU A 59 22.56 3.17 -9.07
C LEU A 59 21.48 2.85 -8.01
N LEU A 60 21.16 3.82 -7.15
CA LEU A 60 20.08 3.67 -6.17
C LEU A 60 18.69 3.63 -6.78
N ASN A 61 18.48 4.16 -7.99
CA ASN A 61 17.21 4.01 -8.69
C ASN A 61 16.98 2.60 -9.26
N ARG A 62 17.98 1.71 -9.27
CA ARG A 62 17.80 0.27 -9.62
C ARG A 62 17.75 -0.62 -8.37
N ALA A 63 18.51 -0.29 -7.33
CA ALA A 63 18.47 -1.02 -6.05
C ALA A 63 17.22 -0.67 -5.22
N ALA A 64 16.71 0.56 -5.29
CA ALA A 64 15.44 0.92 -4.64
C ALA A 64 14.23 0.32 -5.35
N THR A 65 14.32 -0.01 -6.65
CA THR A 65 13.26 -0.80 -7.34
C THR A 65 13.20 -2.24 -6.84
N THR A 66 14.29 -2.77 -6.28
CA THR A 66 14.36 -4.15 -5.76
C THR A 66 14.04 -4.26 -4.27
N LEU A 67 13.81 -3.12 -3.58
CA LEU A 67 13.50 -3.07 -2.14
C LEU A 67 12.26 -2.24 -1.79
N MET A 68 11.55 -1.66 -2.76
CA MET A 68 10.17 -1.25 -2.49
C MET A 68 9.36 -2.53 -2.30
N ASP A 69 8.92 -2.75 -1.06
CA ASP A 69 7.90 -3.72 -0.76
C ASP A 69 6.61 -3.27 -1.46
N TYR A 70 6.41 -3.77 -2.68
CA TYR A 70 5.19 -3.54 -3.47
C TYR A 70 3.99 -4.28 -2.89
N THR A 71 4.14 -4.99 -1.75
CA THR A 71 3.01 -5.57 -1.04
C THR A 71 2.03 -4.48 -0.67
N PHE A 72 0.88 -4.50 -1.33
CA PHE A 72 -0.21 -3.63 -0.99
C PHE A 72 -0.81 -4.10 0.34
N THR A 73 -0.79 -3.24 1.36
CA THR A 73 -1.31 -3.56 2.71
C THR A 73 -2.46 -2.66 3.16
N HIS A 74 -2.83 -1.67 2.34
CA HIS A 74 -3.83 -0.68 2.71
C HIS A 74 -5.25 -1.24 2.63
N LYS A 75 -6.14 -0.62 3.41
CA LYS A 75 -7.57 -0.81 3.26
C LYS A 75 -8.08 0.04 2.11
N PHE A 76 -9.05 -0.48 1.38
CA PHE A 76 -9.69 0.22 0.27
C PHE A 76 -11.12 -0.29 0.07
N GLY A 77 -11.90 0.44 -0.72
CA GLY A 77 -13.23 0.05 -1.17
C GLY A 77 -13.37 0.37 -2.65
N ILE A 78 -14.23 -0.37 -3.33
CA ILE A 78 -14.50 -0.24 -4.76
C ILE A 78 -16.01 -0.16 -4.96
N GLU A 79 -16.42 0.77 -5.82
CA GLU A 79 -17.78 0.91 -6.32
C GLU A 79 -17.72 0.86 -7.85
N ILE A 80 -18.45 -0.06 -8.45
CA ILE A 80 -18.55 -0.24 -9.91
C ILE A 80 -19.99 0.02 -10.32
N GLU A 81 -20.21 1.06 -11.11
CA GLU A 81 -21.53 1.41 -11.65
C GLU A 81 -21.69 0.80 -13.05
N ALA A 82 -22.79 0.10 -13.29
CA ALA A 82 -23.04 -0.58 -14.55
C ALA A 82 -24.54 -0.66 -14.90
N TYR A 83 -24.82 -1.01 -16.17
CA TYR A 83 -26.17 -1.17 -16.69
C TYR A 83 -26.21 -2.29 -17.75
N ASN A 84 -27.42 -2.65 -18.19
CA ASN A 84 -27.71 -3.74 -19.12
C ASN A 84 -27.38 -5.16 -18.60
N CYS A 85 -27.14 -5.32 -17.30
CA CYS A 85 -26.97 -6.63 -16.67
C CYS A 85 -28.04 -6.86 -15.60
N ASN A 86 -28.55 -8.08 -15.50
CA ASN A 86 -29.51 -8.46 -14.46
C ASN A 86 -28.76 -8.78 -13.17
N MET A 87 -29.07 -8.05 -12.08
CA MET A 87 -28.38 -8.20 -10.79
C MET A 87 -28.45 -9.63 -10.22
N GLU A 88 -29.57 -10.34 -10.35
CA GLU A 88 -29.69 -11.70 -9.82
C GLU A 88 -28.84 -12.71 -10.60
N ARG A 89 -28.75 -12.52 -11.91
CA ARG A 89 -27.81 -13.29 -12.74
C ARG A 89 -26.38 -13.02 -12.32
N LEU A 90 -25.98 -11.75 -12.22
CA LEU A 90 -24.63 -11.37 -11.83
C LEU A 90 -24.28 -11.87 -10.42
N ALA A 91 -25.20 -11.73 -9.46
CA ALA A 91 -25.02 -12.23 -8.10
C ALA A 91 -24.78 -13.74 -8.07
N ARG A 92 -25.47 -14.51 -8.94
CA ARG A 92 -25.24 -15.95 -9.06
C ARG A 92 -23.85 -16.25 -9.63
N GLU A 93 -23.46 -15.59 -10.72
CA GLU A 93 -22.15 -15.81 -11.36
C GLU A 93 -20.99 -15.45 -10.40
N LEU A 94 -21.12 -14.35 -9.65
CA LEU A 94 -20.18 -13.97 -8.60
C LEU A 94 -20.11 -15.01 -7.47
N ARG A 95 -21.25 -15.55 -7.00
CA ARG A 95 -21.27 -16.61 -5.98
C ARG A 95 -20.63 -17.91 -6.49
N GLU A 96 -20.86 -18.26 -7.75
CA GLU A 96 -20.23 -19.41 -8.40
C GLU A 96 -18.71 -19.26 -8.48
N ALA A 97 -18.22 -18.03 -8.64
CA ALA A 97 -16.79 -17.69 -8.54
C ALA A 97 -16.26 -17.60 -7.09
N GLY A 98 -17.09 -17.87 -6.08
CA GLY A 98 -16.71 -17.85 -4.67
C GLY A 98 -16.77 -16.48 -4.00
N ILE A 99 -17.33 -15.47 -4.65
CA ILE A 99 -17.52 -14.13 -4.07
C ILE A 99 -18.76 -14.12 -3.18
N HIS A 100 -18.59 -13.68 -1.93
CA HIS A 100 -19.71 -13.47 -1.02
C HIS A 100 -20.45 -12.19 -1.43
N VAL A 101 -21.61 -12.34 -2.08
CA VAL A 101 -22.42 -11.23 -2.59
C VAL A 101 -23.92 -11.38 -2.30
N ALA A 102 -24.58 -10.27 -2.02
CA ALA A 102 -26.04 -10.16 -1.87
C ALA A 102 -26.63 -9.10 -2.80
N VAL A 103 -27.88 -9.30 -3.22
CA VAL A 103 -28.68 -8.25 -3.86
C VAL A 103 -29.47 -7.57 -2.75
N GLU A 104 -29.35 -6.25 -2.66
CA GLU A 104 -29.98 -5.44 -1.63
C GLU A 104 -30.80 -4.29 -2.24
N GLY A 105 -31.77 -3.79 -1.47
CA GLY A 105 -32.38 -2.50 -1.79
C GLY A 105 -31.37 -1.36 -1.61
N TYR A 106 -31.57 -0.25 -2.33
CA TYR A 106 -30.69 0.92 -2.27
C TYR A 106 -30.36 1.34 -0.83
N ASN A 107 -29.07 1.35 -0.50
CA ASN A 107 -28.57 1.78 0.81
C ASN A 107 -27.06 2.09 0.76
N HIS A 108 -26.62 2.94 1.69
CA HIS A 108 -25.19 3.26 1.90
C HIS A 108 -24.57 2.52 3.10
N THR A 109 -25.22 1.47 3.61
CA THR A 109 -24.71 0.72 4.75
C THR A 109 -23.50 -0.10 4.32
N THR A 110 -22.38 0.06 5.04
CA THR A 110 -21.19 -0.77 4.84
C THR A 110 -21.49 -2.21 5.22
N ARG A 111 -21.07 -3.16 4.39
CA ARG A 111 -21.23 -4.60 4.60
C ARG A 111 -19.87 -5.30 4.68
N ASP A 112 -19.90 -6.52 5.19
CA ASP A 112 -18.79 -7.48 5.18
C ASP A 112 -18.79 -8.38 3.94
N HIS A 113 -19.66 -8.10 2.98
CA HIS A 113 -19.83 -8.80 1.72
C HIS A 113 -20.07 -7.79 0.59
N TRP A 114 -19.90 -8.24 -0.65
CA TRP A 114 -20.23 -7.42 -1.82
C TRP A 114 -21.74 -7.24 -1.90
N LYS A 115 -22.20 -6.07 -2.32
CA LYS A 115 -23.63 -5.84 -2.53
C LYS A 115 -23.89 -5.29 -3.93
N LEU A 116 -24.97 -5.78 -4.53
CA LEU A 116 -25.58 -5.21 -5.72
C LEU A 116 -26.78 -4.39 -5.28
N VAL A 117 -26.77 -3.10 -5.59
CA VAL A 117 -27.86 -2.17 -5.29
C VAL A 117 -28.32 -1.47 -6.55
N THR A 118 -29.60 -1.09 -6.62
CA THR A 118 -30.12 -0.29 -7.74
C THR A 118 -29.47 1.09 -7.77
N ASP A 119 -29.07 1.55 -8.95
CA ASP A 119 -28.55 2.90 -9.16
C ASP A 119 -29.48 3.71 -10.08
N SER A 120 -29.82 4.93 -9.70
CA SER A 120 -30.59 5.87 -10.54
C SER A 120 -29.73 6.96 -11.19
N SER A 121 -28.43 6.99 -10.92
CA SER A 121 -27.50 7.99 -11.45
C SER A 121 -27.15 7.73 -12.92
N LEU A 122 -27.11 6.45 -13.32
CA LEU A 122 -26.89 6.03 -14.70
C LEU A 122 -28.17 6.06 -15.56
N GLN A 123 -27.99 6.30 -16.86
CA GLN A 123 -29.05 6.16 -17.87
C GLN A 123 -28.88 4.83 -18.63
N GLY A 124 -29.81 3.90 -18.45
CA GLY A 124 -29.78 2.58 -19.09
C GLY A 124 -30.84 1.64 -18.54
N ASN A 125 -30.94 0.43 -19.08
CA ASN A 125 -31.79 -0.61 -18.49
C ASN A 125 -31.06 -1.32 -17.35
N ASN A 126 -31.76 -1.70 -16.28
CA ASN A 126 -31.17 -2.48 -15.18
C ASN A 126 -29.88 -1.87 -14.63
N THR A 127 -29.91 -0.60 -14.25
CA THR A 127 -28.78 0.11 -13.66
C THR A 127 -28.54 -0.34 -12.23
N PHE A 128 -27.26 -0.52 -11.85
CA PHE A 128 -26.86 -0.98 -10.53
C PHE A 128 -25.45 -0.51 -10.15
N GLU A 129 -25.17 -0.54 -8.85
CA GLU A 129 -23.81 -0.46 -8.30
C GLU A 129 -23.43 -1.81 -7.71
N LEU A 130 -22.22 -2.28 -8.01
CA LEU A 130 -21.56 -3.36 -7.30
C LEU A 130 -20.56 -2.73 -6.33
N VAL A 131 -20.84 -2.86 -5.03
CA VAL A 131 -20.09 -2.21 -3.95
C VAL A 131 -19.37 -3.25 -3.13
N SER A 132 -18.06 -3.07 -2.94
CA SER A 132 -17.23 -3.99 -2.17
C SER A 132 -17.45 -3.84 -0.66
N PRO A 133 -17.15 -4.88 0.14
CA PRO A 133 -16.81 -4.66 1.54
C PRO A 133 -15.49 -3.88 1.66
N ILE A 134 -15.03 -3.62 2.88
CA ILE A 134 -13.68 -3.09 3.08
C ILE A 134 -12.66 -4.17 2.70
N LEU A 135 -11.98 -3.98 1.57
CA LEU A 135 -10.92 -4.85 1.08
C LEU A 135 -9.59 -4.47 1.72
N VAL A 136 -8.69 -5.46 1.87
CA VAL A 136 -7.42 -5.26 2.57
C VAL A 136 -6.27 -5.91 1.82
N GLY A 137 -5.32 -5.09 1.42
CA GLY A 137 -4.05 -5.51 0.85
C GLY A 137 -4.16 -6.44 -0.36
N GLU A 138 -3.15 -7.28 -0.56
CA GLU A 138 -3.08 -8.25 -1.66
C GLU A 138 -4.27 -9.22 -1.73
N ASN A 139 -4.83 -9.62 -0.58
CA ASN A 139 -6.01 -10.48 -0.56
C ASN A 139 -7.23 -9.73 -1.12
N GLY A 140 -7.38 -8.46 -0.75
CA GLY A 140 -8.40 -7.59 -1.34
C GLY A 140 -8.22 -7.41 -2.85
N LEU A 141 -6.97 -7.28 -3.33
CA LEU A 141 -6.69 -7.17 -4.77
C LEU A 141 -7.05 -8.44 -5.54
N LYS A 142 -6.77 -9.63 -4.98
CA LYS A 142 -7.15 -10.93 -5.59
C LYS A 142 -8.66 -11.13 -5.65
N GLU A 143 -9.36 -10.69 -4.60
CA GLU A 143 -10.83 -10.74 -4.58
C GLU A 143 -11.41 -9.79 -5.64
N LEU A 144 -10.88 -8.57 -5.75
CA LEU A 144 -11.25 -7.63 -6.82
C LEU A 144 -10.94 -8.19 -8.20
N GLU A 145 -9.79 -8.83 -8.40
CA GLU A 145 -9.43 -9.47 -9.66
C GLU A 145 -10.47 -10.52 -10.07
N THR A 146 -10.89 -11.37 -9.12
CA THR A 146 -11.94 -12.37 -9.35
C THR A 146 -13.26 -11.73 -9.75
N VAL A 147 -13.65 -10.63 -9.11
CA VAL A 147 -14.84 -9.85 -9.50
C VAL A 147 -14.69 -9.33 -10.92
N CYS A 148 -13.56 -8.72 -11.27
CA CYS A 148 -13.31 -8.22 -12.62
C CYS A 148 -13.39 -9.33 -13.68
N TRP A 149 -12.90 -10.54 -13.40
CA TRP A 149 -13.04 -11.69 -14.29
C TRP A 149 -14.48 -12.14 -14.53
N VAL A 150 -15.37 -11.97 -13.55
CA VAL A 150 -16.80 -12.27 -13.71
C VAL A 150 -17.52 -11.19 -14.52
N LEU A 151 -16.98 -9.97 -14.51
CA LEU A 151 -17.57 -8.83 -15.23
C LEU A 151 -17.16 -8.75 -16.71
N ASP A 152 -16.13 -9.49 -17.15
CA ASP A 152 -15.69 -9.59 -18.54
C ASP A 152 -16.61 -10.49 -19.38
#